data_AF-A0A9E1B8Q6-F1
#
_entry.id   AF-A0A9E1B8Q6-F1
#
_cell.length_a   1.000
_cell.length_b   1.000
_cell.length_c   1.000
_cell.angle_alpha   90.00
_cell.angle_beta   90.00
_cell.angle_gamma   90.00
#
_symmetry.space_group_name_H-M   'P 1'
#
loop_
_entity.id
_entity.type
_entity.pdbx_description
1 polymer ?
#
loop_
_entity_poly.entity_id
_entity_poly.type
_entity_poly.pdbx_seq_one_letter_code
_entity_poly.pdbx_strand_id
1 'polypeptide(L)'
;MKKTFLFLTSAMLLWGANLETKTLESKCENNDAKSCFELGNKFEENKNYQKAGEFYKKACELKHASACSSVGVLYDMDYIKDVNNKNTAKFYQKGCELNDGFGCARLGFVYTLDKNYQKSKELFLRACELKDGDGYYGLGLLYYDGNGVKQDAKKAKELFEKSCDLGHAAGCNSLGMMLHSGKYVEKDQKRASKLFIKACEMGFGDGCHNLGVIYFEAKGDKNLAKKYFGKSCELGNDEDCQINLQWPINLMHLPFWTLALWGPI
;
A
#
# COMPACT_ATOMS: atom_id res chain seq x y z
N MET A 1 40.66 29.92 -3.86
CA MET A 1 39.77 29.80 -5.03
C MET A 1 39.17 28.39 -5.17
N LYS A 2 38.33 27.94 -4.22
CA LYS A 2 37.64 26.63 -4.33
C LYS A 2 36.14 26.69 -3.97
N LYS A 3 35.57 27.87 -3.72
CA LYS A 3 34.13 28.03 -3.40
C LYS A 3 33.23 28.31 -4.62
N THR A 4 33.80 28.57 -5.80
CA THR A 4 33.04 28.98 -6.99
C THR A 4 32.52 27.81 -7.84
N PHE A 5 33.02 26.59 -7.63
CA PHE A 5 32.68 25.42 -8.47
C PHE A 5 31.42 24.65 -8.03
N LEU A 6 30.97 24.83 -6.78
CA LEU A 6 29.77 24.15 -6.25
C LEU A 6 28.44 24.88 -6.56
N PHE A 7 28.49 26.18 -6.89
CA PHE A 7 27.27 26.95 -7.19
C PHE A 7 26.80 26.80 -8.65
N LEU A 8 27.70 26.50 -9.59
CA LEU A 8 27.35 26.34 -11.00
C LEU A 8 26.59 25.03 -11.27
N THR A 9 26.86 23.96 -10.52
CA THR A 9 26.20 22.67 -10.71
C THR A 9 24.76 22.68 -10.21
N SER A 10 24.45 23.33 -9.08
CA SER A 10 23.05 23.42 -8.60
C SER A 10 22.23 24.36 -9.47
N ALA A 11 22.80 25.46 -9.97
CA ALA A 11 22.10 26.37 -10.88
C ALA A 11 21.80 25.70 -12.24
N MET A 12 22.73 24.92 -12.80
CA MET A 12 22.48 24.14 -14.03
C MET A 12 21.44 23.03 -13.83
N LEU A 13 21.45 22.34 -12.67
CA LEU A 13 20.44 21.34 -12.33
C LEU A 13 19.05 21.95 -12.15
N LEU A 14 18.96 23.10 -11.47
CA LEU A 14 17.71 23.86 -11.30
C LEU A 14 17.19 24.39 -12.64
N TRP A 15 18.08 24.84 -13.52
CA TRP A 15 17.70 25.30 -14.86
C TRP A 15 17.22 24.15 -15.76
N GLY A 16 17.89 22.99 -15.69
CA GLY A 16 17.50 21.76 -16.40
C GLY A 16 16.15 21.21 -15.93
N ALA A 17 15.92 21.15 -14.61
CA ALA A 17 14.64 20.73 -14.04
C ALA A 17 13.48 21.69 -14.40
N ASN A 18 13.77 23.00 -14.47
CA ASN A 18 12.80 24.01 -14.88
C ASN A 18 12.47 23.92 -16.38
N LEU A 19 13.46 23.59 -17.22
CA LEU A 19 13.25 23.39 -18.67
C LEU A 19 12.43 22.13 -18.96
N GLU A 20 12.69 21.04 -18.24
CA GLU A 20 11.92 19.79 -18.35
C GLU A 20 10.46 19.99 -17.95
N THR A 21 10.20 20.70 -16.85
CA THR A 21 8.84 21.01 -16.37
C THR A 21 8.07 21.85 -17.39
N LYS A 22 8.68 22.90 -17.96
CA LYS A 22 8.05 23.72 -19.01
C LYS A 22 7.74 22.93 -20.28
N THR A 23 8.60 21.97 -20.63
CA THR A 23 8.37 21.09 -21.77
C THR A 23 7.16 20.18 -21.54
N LEU A 24 7.05 19.62 -20.34
CA LEU A 24 5.89 18.82 -19.95
C LEU A 24 4.61 19.65 -19.90
N GLU A 25 4.66 20.88 -19.38
CA GLU A 25 3.52 21.81 -19.35
C GLU A 25 2.98 22.05 -20.76
N SER A 26 3.85 22.41 -21.71
CA SER A 26 3.45 22.62 -23.10
C SER A 26 2.86 21.37 -23.76
N LYS A 27 3.41 20.18 -23.51
CA LYS A 27 2.85 18.92 -24.04
C LYS A 27 1.50 18.59 -23.42
N CYS A 28 1.37 18.76 -22.11
CA CYS A 28 0.10 18.55 -21.41
C CYS A 28 -0.97 19.56 -21.88
N GLU A 29 -0.62 20.82 -22.13
CA GLU A 29 -1.50 21.83 -22.75
C GLU A 29 -2.02 21.35 -24.11
N ASN A 30 -1.16 20.69 -24.89
CA ASN A 30 -1.49 20.06 -26.17
C ASN A 30 -2.11 18.65 -26.04
N ASN A 31 -2.73 18.34 -24.90
CA ASN A 31 -3.48 17.11 -24.64
C ASN A 31 -2.64 15.82 -24.67
N ASP A 32 -1.34 15.88 -24.41
CA ASP A 32 -0.54 14.69 -24.14
C ASP A 32 -0.82 14.15 -22.73
N ALA A 33 -1.60 13.07 -22.65
CA ALA A 33 -2.06 12.50 -21.38
C ALA A 33 -0.90 12.06 -20.47
N LYS A 34 0.17 11.52 -21.06
CA LYS A 34 1.36 11.07 -20.35
C LYS A 34 2.11 12.24 -19.71
N SER A 35 2.34 13.33 -20.45
CA SER A 35 2.97 14.54 -19.90
C SER A 35 2.13 15.16 -18.78
N CYS A 36 0.80 15.16 -18.90
CA CYS A 36 -0.06 15.59 -17.80
C CYS A 36 0.11 14.70 -16.57
N PHE A 37 0.14 13.37 -16.73
CA PHE A 37 0.37 12.46 -15.61
C PHE A 37 1.75 12.67 -14.95
N GLU A 38 2.81 12.82 -15.75
CA GLU A 38 4.17 13.08 -15.24
C GLU A 38 4.28 14.42 -14.49
N LEU A 39 3.56 15.46 -14.93
CA LEU A 39 3.43 16.71 -14.16
C LEU A 39 2.73 16.48 -12.84
N GLY A 40 1.64 15.71 -12.85
CA GLY A 40 0.93 15.32 -11.63
C GLY A 40 1.88 14.68 -10.61
N ASN A 41 2.69 13.71 -11.05
CA ASN A 41 3.69 13.04 -10.21
C ASN A 41 4.71 14.06 -9.63
N LYS A 42 5.23 14.97 -10.46
CA LYS A 42 6.16 16.02 -9.99
C LYS A 42 5.54 16.94 -8.93
N PHE A 43 4.25 17.28 -9.05
CA PHE A 43 3.58 18.09 -8.02
C PHE A 43 3.29 17.29 -6.75
N GLU A 44 2.96 16.00 -6.88
CA GLU A 44 2.77 15.09 -5.75
C GLU A 44 4.06 14.88 -4.96
N GLU A 45 5.21 14.69 -5.63
CA GLU A 45 6.54 14.62 -4.99
C GLU A 45 6.85 15.87 -4.16
N ASN A 46 6.40 17.03 -4.64
CA ASN A 46 6.52 18.32 -3.95
C ASN A 46 5.38 18.57 -2.95
N LYS A 47 4.53 17.57 -2.67
CA LYS A 47 3.37 17.62 -1.77
C LYS A 47 2.33 18.68 -2.14
N ASN A 48 2.33 19.13 -3.39
CA ASN A 48 1.31 20.03 -3.93
C ASN A 48 0.18 19.20 -4.53
N TYR A 49 -0.58 18.54 -3.65
CA TYR A 49 -1.62 17.59 -4.04
C TYR A 49 -2.79 18.24 -4.80
N GLN A 50 -3.07 19.52 -4.54
CA GLN A 50 -4.10 20.26 -5.28
C GLN A 50 -3.73 20.37 -6.76
N LYS A 51 -2.51 20.83 -7.05
CA LYS A 51 -2.01 20.95 -8.42
C LYS A 51 -1.77 19.59 -9.07
N ALA A 52 -1.30 18.59 -8.31
CA ALA A 52 -1.21 17.22 -8.78
C ALA A 52 -2.57 16.69 -9.24
N GLY A 53 -3.62 16.93 -8.43
CA GLY A 53 -4.99 16.55 -8.73
C GLY A 53 -5.54 17.20 -10.00
N GLU A 54 -5.21 18.46 -10.28
CA GLU A 54 -5.58 19.13 -11.55
C GLU A 54 -5.01 18.40 -12.77
N PHE A 55 -3.72 18.09 -12.73
CA PHE A 55 -3.05 17.39 -13.82
C PHE A 55 -3.50 15.93 -13.98
N TYR A 56 -3.69 15.20 -12.88
CA TYR A 56 -4.22 13.85 -12.92
C TYR A 56 -5.65 13.82 -13.45
N LYS A 57 -6.50 14.79 -13.09
CA LYS A 57 -7.87 14.90 -13.65
C LYS A 57 -7.82 15.12 -15.16
N LYS A 58 -6.98 16.05 -15.64
CA LYS A 58 -6.79 16.27 -17.08
C LYS A 58 -6.28 15.01 -17.79
N ALA A 59 -5.26 14.34 -17.24
CA ALA A 59 -4.74 13.09 -17.79
C ALA A 59 -5.81 11.98 -17.83
N CYS A 60 -6.63 11.87 -16.78
CA CYS A 60 -7.75 10.93 -16.72
C CYS A 60 -8.83 11.24 -17.77
N GLU A 61 -9.16 12.51 -18.01
CA GLU A 61 -10.06 12.94 -19.10
C GLU A 61 -9.51 12.55 -20.47
N LEU A 62 -8.18 12.56 -20.62
CA LEU A 62 -7.45 12.07 -21.78
C LEU A 62 -7.24 10.55 -21.79
N LYS A 63 -7.99 9.80 -20.96
CA LYS A 63 -7.99 8.34 -20.85
C LYS A 63 -6.68 7.72 -20.35
N HIS A 64 -5.88 8.44 -19.56
CA HIS A 64 -4.74 7.86 -18.86
C HIS A 64 -5.21 7.06 -17.62
N ALA A 65 -5.10 5.72 -17.69
CA ALA A 65 -5.69 4.81 -16.72
C ALA A 65 -5.22 5.06 -15.28
N SER A 66 -3.91 5.06 -15.05
CA SER A 66 -3.33 5.28 -13.72
C SER A 66 -3.59 6.69 -13.18
N ALA A 67 -3.80 7.68 -14.06
CA ALA A 67 -4.11 9.03 -13.61
C ALA A 67 -5.50 9.08 -12.97
N CYS A 68 -6.47 8.35 -13.52
CA CYS A 68 -7.79 8.22 -12.91
C CYS A 68 -7.68 7.64 -11.51
N SER A 69 -6.91 6.57 -11.32
CA SER A 69 -6.70 5.97 -10.01
C SER A 69 -5.96 6.88 -9.04
N SER A 70 -4.95 7.63 -9.50
CA SER A 70 -4.27 8.64 -8.67
C SER A 70 -5.21 9.74 -8.18
N VAL A 71 -6.17 10.19 -8.98
CA VAL A 71 -7.22 11.11 -8.49
C VAL A 71 -8.03 10.46 -7.38
N GLY A 72 -8.38 9.18 -7.53
CA GLY A 72 -9.05 8.39 -6.50
C GLY A 72 -8.27 8.37 -5.18
N VAL A 73 -6.95 8.13 -5.23
CA VAL A 73 -6.07 8.14 -4.06
C VAL A 73 -6.03 9.51 -3.38
N LEU A 74 -5.93 10.60 -4.15
CA LEU A 74 -5.91 11.95 -3.58
C LEU A 74 -7.22 12.28 -2.83
N TYR A 75 -8.35 11.74 -3.28
CA TYR A 75 -9.62 11.85 -2.55
C TYR A 75 -9.66 10.95 -1.31
N ASP A 76 -9.23 9.70 -1.44
CA ASP A 76 -9.21 8.70 -0.36
C ASP A 76 -8.34 9.13 0.83
N MET A 77 -7.24 9.84 0.54
CA MET A 77 -6.31 10.38 1.54
C MET A 77 -6.67 11.80 2.01
N ASP A 78 -7.86 12.31 1.64
CA ASP A 78 -8.34 13.67 1.96
C ASP A 78 -7.40 14.82 1.52
N TYR A 79 -6.49 14.58 0.59
CA TYR A 79 -5.58 15.61 0.07
C TYR A 79 -6.28 16.63 -0.82
N ILE A 80 -7.38 16.23 -1.47
CA ILE A 80 -8.30 17.11 -2.18
C ILE A 80 -9.72 16.88 -1.67
N LYS A 81 -10.43 17.95 -1.33
CA LYS A 81 -11.77 17.84 -0.74
C LYS A 81 -12.78 17.30 -1.76
N ASP A 82 -13.49 16.24 -1.36
CA ASP A 82 -14.72 15.82 -2.02
C ASP A 82 -15.93 16.34 -1.26
N VAL A 83 -16.53 17.44 -1.74
CA VAL A 83 -17.70 18.07 -1.10
C VAL A 83 -18.89 17.09 -0.95
N ASN A 84 -18.91 15.96 -1.68
CA ASN A 84 -20.00 14.99 -1.64
C ASN A 84 -19.58 13.51 -1.47
N ASN A 85 -18.31 13.21 -1.18
CA ASN A 85 -17.75 11.84 -1.02
C ASN A 85 -18.21 10.81 -2.08
N LYS A 86 -18.35 11.24 -3.33
CA LYS A 86 -18.84 10.43 -4.47
C LYS A 86 -17.78 10.23 -5.56
N ASN A 87 -16.65 10.91 -5.45
CA ASN A 87 -15.64 10.95 -6.50
C ASN A 87 -14.64 9.80 -6.39
N THR A 88 -14.28 9.34 -5.18
CA THR A 88 -13.29 8.26 -4.97
C THR A 88 -13.63 7.00 -5.77
N ALA A 89 -14.80 6.41 -5.53
CA ALA A 89 -15.26 5.21 -6.25
C ALA A 89 -15.38 5.44 -7.76
N LYS A 90 -15.83 6.64 -8.18
CA LYS A 90 -15.99 7.00 -9.59
C LYS A 90 -14.64 7.04 -10.33
N PHE A 91 -13.59 7.56 -9.70
CA PHE A 91 -12.27 7.65 -10.29
C PHE A 91 -11.57 6.28 -10.35
N TYR A 92 -11.69 5.45 -9.31
CA TYR A 92 -11.24 4.06 -9.36
C TYR A 92 -11.99 3.24 -10.41
N GLN A 93 -13.30 3.46 -10.56
CA GLN A 93 -14.08 2.83 -11.62
C GLN A 93 -13.57 3.20 -13.02
N LYS A 94 -13.32 4.48 -13.29
CA LYS A 94 -12.72 4.91 -14.56
C LYS A 94 -11.35 4.29 -14.79
N GLY A 95 -10.49 4.24 -13.78
CA GLY A 95 -9.19 3.56 -13.86
C GLY A 95 -9.34 2.09 -14.24
N CYS A 96 -10.25 1.38 -13.56
CA CYS A 96 -10.52 -0.03 -13.82
C CYS A 96 -11.07 -0.29 -15.23
N GLU A 97 -11.99 0.55 -15.71
CA GLU A 97 -12.53 0.49 -17.08
C GLU A 97 -11.43 0.71 -18.15
N LEU A 98 -10.37 1.43 -17.80
CA LEU A 98 -9.17 1.65 -18.62
C LEU A 98 -8.07 0.60 -18.40
N ASN A 99 -8.39 -0.53 -17.75
CA ASN A 99 -7.48 -1.64 -17.43
C ASN A 99 -6.36 -1.29 -16.45
N ASP A 100 -6.57 -0.33 -15.55
CA ASP A 100 -5.68 -0.13 -14.41
C ASP A 100 -6.01 -1.12 -13.28
N GLY A 101 -5.12 -2.10 -13.07
CA GLY A 101 -5.31 -3.15 -12.07
C GLY A 101 -5.45 -2.60 -10.65
N PHE A 102 -4.63 -1.60 -10.32
CA PHE A 102 -4.68 -0.90 -9.05
C PHE A 102 -6.04 -0.22 -8.82
N GLY A 103 -6.56 0.50 -9.82
CA GLY A 103 -7.92 1.08 -9.78
C GLY A 103 -9.02 0.03 -9.56
N CYS A 104 -8.93 -1.13 -10.23
CA CYS A 104 -9.85 -2.24 -9.99
C CYS A 104 -9.77 -2.75 -8.55
N ALA A 105 -8.57 -2.96 -8.01
CA ALA A 105 -8.37 -3.44 -6.66
C ALA A 105 -8.90 -2.43 -5.63
N ARG A 106 -8.59 -1.14 -5.78
CA ARG A 106 -9.07 -0.08 -4.89
C ARG A 106 -10.59 0.03 -4.89
N LEU A 107 -11.23 -0.04 -6.06
CA LEU A 107 -12.69 -0.11 -6.13
C LEU A 107 -13.23 -1.37 -5.45
N GLY A 108 -12.54 -2.51 -5.57
CA GLY A 108 -12.86 -3.74 -4.85
C GLY A 108 -12.85 -3.57 -3.33
N PHE A 109 -11.87 -2.85 -2.79
CA PHE A 109 -11.83 -2.50 -1.36
C PHE A 109 -12.98 -1.58 -0.95
N VAL A 110 -13.33 -0.58 -1.77
CA VAL A 110 -14.52 0.27 -1.51
C VAL A 110 -15.78 -0.58 -1.36
N TYR A 111 -16.04 -1.49 -2.31
CA TYR A 111 -17.21 -2.39 -2.21
C TYR A 111 -17.10 -3.41 -1.08
N THR A 112 -15.89 -3.78 -0.63
CA THR A 112 -15.70 -4.60 0.56
C THR A 112 -16.17 -3.86 1.82
N LEU A 113 -15.86 -2.57 1.94
CA LEU A 113 -16.31 -1.72 3.06
C LEU A 113 -17.84 -1.58 3.06
N ASP A 114 -18.45 -1.44 1.89
CA ASP A 114 -19.91 -1.43 1.70
C ASP A 114 -20.56 -2.81 1.88
N LYS A 115 -19.77 -3.85 2.22
CA LYS A 115 -20.20 -5.26 2.35
C LYS A 115 -20.83 -5.85 1.08
N ASN A 116 -20.59 -5.23 -0.08
CA ASN A 116 -20.96 -5.79 -1.38
C ASN A 116 -19.86 -6.74 -1.86
N TYR A 117 -19.78 -7.90 -1.20
CA TYR A 117 -18.70 -8.87 -1.45
C TYR A 117 -18.75 -9.52 -2.83
N GLN A 118 -19.93 -9.59 -3.48
CA GLN A 118 -20.01 -10.08 -4.85
C GLN A 118 -19.34 -9.11 -5.82
N LYS A 119 -19.64 -7.81 -5.71
CA LYS A 119 -19.00 -6.79 -6.55
C LYS A 119 -17.51 -6.67 -6.27
N SER A 120 -17.14 -6.69 -4.98
CA SER A 120 -15.74 -6.72 -4.55
C SER A 120 -14.96 -7.88 -5.18
N LYS A 121 -15.52 -9.11 -5.13
CA LYS A 121 -14.90 -10.28 -5.75
C LYS A 121 -14.72 -10.13 -7.26
N GLU A 122 -15.72 -9.63 -7.99
CA GLU A 122 -15.60 -9.38 -9.43
C GLU A 122 -14.44 -8.44 -9.74
N LEU A 123 -14.31 -7.36 -8.97
CA LEU A 123 -13.28 -6.35 -9.15
C LEU A 123 -11.88 -6.88 -8.79
N PHE A 124 -11.75 -7.65 -7.72
CA PHE A 124 -10.49 -8.30 -7.38
C PHE A 124 -10.08 -9.35 -8.42
N LEU A 125 -11.03 -10.12 -8.98
CA LEU A 125 -10.75 -11.03 -10.10
C LEU A 125 -10.24 -10.25 -11.31
N ARG A 126 -10.88 -9.12 -11.64
CA ARG A 126 -10.40 -8.24 -12.72
C ARG A 126 -8.99 -7.70 -12.45
N ALA A 127 -8.70 -7.27 -11.24
CA ALA A 127 -7.35 -6.84 -10.85
C ALA A 127 -6.32 -7.99 -10.96
N CYS A 128 -6.70 -9.23 -10.59
CA CYS A 128 -5.86 -10.42 -10.75
C CYS A 128 -5.55 -10.72 -12.23
N GLU A 129 -6.52 -10.56 -13.13
CA GLU A 129 -6.34 -10.69 -14.59
C GLU A 129 -5.31 -9.68 -15.11
N LEU A 130 -5.29 -8.48 -14.52
CA LEU A 130 -4.35 -7.40 -14.80
C LEU A 130 -3.01 -7.57 -14.06
N LYS A 131 -2.81 -8.69 -13.37
CA LYS A 131 -1.60 -9.04 -12.59
C LYS A 131 -1.29 -8.04 -11.47
N ASP A 132 -2.31 -7.47 -10.87
CA ASP A 132 -2.17 -6.51 -9.79
C ASP A 132 -2.08 -7.20 -8.41
N GLY A 133 -1.06 -6.83 -7.62
CA GLY A 133 -0.76 -7.44 -6.32
C GLY A 133 -1.82 -7.16 -5.25
N ASP A 134 -2.41 -5.97 -5.24
CA ASP A 134 -3.51 -5.58 -4.35
C ASP A 134 -4.77 -6.40 -4.67
N GLY A 135 -5.02 -6.68 -5.96
CA GLY A 135 -6.10 -7.56 -6.40
C GLY A 135 -6.01 -8.99 -5.84
N TYR A 136 -4.83 -9.60 -5.93
CA TYR A 136 -4.58 -10.92 -5.33
C TYR A 136 -4.74 -10.88 -3.80
N TYR A 137 -4.28 -9.82 -3.15
CA TYR A 137 -4.43 -9.64 -1.71
C TYR A 137 -5.90 -9.55 -1.31
N GLY A 138 -6.67 -8.66 -1.93
CA GLY A 138 -8.10 -8.47 -1.65
C GLY A 138 -8.91 -9.74 -1.86
N LEU A 139 -8.66 -10.47 -2.97
CA LEU A 139 -9.31 -11.76 -3.19
C LEU A 139 -8.91 -12.79 -2.13
N GLY A 140 -7.64 -12.79 -1.70
CA GLY A 140 -7.13 -13.63 -0.64
C GLY A 140 -7.86 -13.40 0.69
N LEU A 141 -8.12 -12.14 1.05
CA LEU A 141 -8.90 -11.78 2.23
C LEU A 141 -10.33 -12.33 2.17
N LEU A 142 -11.02 -12.19 1.02
CA LEU A 142 -12.37 -12.72 0.87
C LEU A 142 -12.43 -14.24 1.14
N TYR A 143 -11.47 -15.02 0.62
CA TYR A 143 -11.41 -16.46 0.89
C TYR A 143 -10.95 -16.79 2.31
N TYR A 144 -10.07 -15.99 2.89
CA TYR A 144 -9.59 -16.19 4.27
C TYR A 144 -10.73 -15.99 5.28
N ASP A 145 -11.56 -14.96 5.09
CA ASP A 145 -12.67 -14.62 5.99
C ASP A 145 -13.97 -15.35 5.64
N GLY A 146 -14.13 -15.80 4.39
CA GLY A 146 -15.41 -16.33 3.89
C GLY A 146 -16.44 -15.25 3.54
N ASN A 147 -15.98 -14.04 3.23
CA ASN A 147 -16.84 -12.91 2.89
C ASN A 147 -17.30 -13.01 1.42
N GLY A 148 -18.58 -13.28 1.20
CA GLY A 148 -19.17 -13.45 -0.14
C GLY A 148 -18.72 -14.70 -0.90
N VAL A 149 -17.89 -15.55 -0.28
CA VAL A 149 -17.41 -16.83 -0.80
C VAL A 149 -17.35 -17.85 0.33
N LYS A 150 -17.35 -19.15 0.01
CA LYS A 150 -17.04 -20.16 1.02
C LYS A 150 -15.60 -19.97 1.48
N GLN A 151 -15.39 -19.92 2.81
CA GLN A 151 -14.07 -19.83 3.39
C GLN A 151 -13.15 -20.95 2.87
N ASP A 152 -11.97 -20.57 2.40
CA ASP A 152 -10.96 -21.48 1.85
C ASP A 152 -9.55 -20.94 2.13
N ALA A 153 -8.97 -21.41 3.23
CA ALA A 153 -7.64 -21.00 3.64
C ALA A 153 -6.53 -21.47 2.68
N LYS A 154 -6.69 -22.60 1.99
CA LYS A 154 -5.68 -23.05 1.02
C LYS A 154 -5.63 -22.10 -0.17
N LYS A 155 -6.80 -21.72 -0.67
CA LYS A 155 -6.91 -20.73 -1.73
C LYS A 155 -6.43 -19.35 -1.30
N ALA A 156 -6.77 -18.91 -0.09
CA ALA A 156 -6.25 -17.66 0.46
C ALA A 156 -4.70 -17.65 0.53
N LYS A 157 -4.09 -18.75 1.00
CA LYS A 157 -2.64 -18.92 1.02
C LYS A 157 -2.02 -18.76 -0.37
N GLU A 158 -2.57 -19.42 -1.39
CA GLU A 158 -2.08 -19.30 -2.78
C GLU A 158 -2.20 -17.88 -3.33
N LEU A 159 -3.29 -17.18 -2.99
CA LEU A 159 -3.51 -15.79 -3.41
C LEU A 159 -2.55 -14.81 -2.72
N PHE A 160 -2.31 -14.98 -1.42
CA PHE A 160 -1.31 -14.18 -0.70
C PHE A 160 0.11 -14.46 -1.18
N GLU A 161 0.43 -15.70 -1.58
CA GLU A 161 1.70 -16.05 -2.20
C GLU A 161 1.89 -15.29 -3.51
N LYS A 162 0.90 -15.28 -4.41
CA LYS A 162 0.95 -14.48 -5.65
C LYS A 162 1.05 -12.98 -5.38
N SER A 163 0.28 -12.46 -4.42
CA SER A 163 0.34 -11.05 -4.02
C SER A 163 1.74 -10.66 -3.53
N CYS A 164 2.34 -11.50 -2.67
CA CYS A 164 3.69 -11.30 -2.16
C CYS A 164 4.76 -11.39 -3.25
N ASP A 165 4.61 -12.30 -4.21
CA ASP A 165 5.53 -12.45 -5.34
C ASP A 165 5.50 -11.25 -6.29
N LEU A 166 4.33 -10.59 -6.39
CA LEU A 166 4.15 -9.30 -7.09
C LEU A 166 4.60 -8.08 -6.27
N GLY A 167 5.21 -8.28 -5.10
CA GLY A 167 5.78 -7.19 -4.29
C GLY A 167 4.79 -6.49 -3.38
N HIS A 168 3.58 -7.03 -3.19
CA HIS A 168 2.60 -6.44 -2.27
C HIS A 168 2.88 -6.88 -0.82
N ALA A 169 3.29 -5.92 0.01
CA ALA A 169 3.85 -6.20 1.33
C ALA A 169 2.84 -6.78 2.32
N ALA A 170 1.60 -6.32 2.32
CA ALA A 170 0.54 -6.91 3.15
C ALA A 170 0.23 -8.36 2.73
N GLY A 171 0.40 -8.71 1.45
CA GLY A 171 0.28 -10.10 0.98
C GLY A 171 1.35 -11.00 1.59
N CYS A 172 2.60 -10.52 1.62
CA CYS A 172 3.68 -11.23 2.32
C CYS A 172 3.40 -11.38 3.81
N ASN A 173 2.94 -10.31 4.47
CA ASN A 173 2.61 -10.33 5.89
C ASN A 173 1.49 -11.34 6.21
N SER A 174 0.39 -11.32 5.47
CA SER A 174 -0.73 -12.24 5.67
C SER A 174 -0.33 -13.70 5.44
N LEU A 175 0.47 -13.98 4.41
CA LEU A 175 1.03 -15.32 4.21
C LEU A 175 1.93 -15.73 5.39
N GLY A 176 2.76 -14.79 5.88
CA GLY A 176 3.60 -14.99 7.06
C GLY A 176 2.78 -15.34 8.30
N MET A 177 1.70 -14.61 8.55
CA MET A 177 0.79 -14.85 9.68
C MET A 177 0.10 -16.21 9.61
N MET A 178 -0.35 -16.63 8.42
CA MET A 178 -0.95 -17.95 8.23
C MET A 178 0.04 -19.07 8.57
N LEU A 179 1.28 -18.97 8.08
CA LEU A 179 2.32 -19.96 8.34
C LEU A 179 2.87 -19.90 9.77
N HIS A 180 2.89 -18.71 10.39
CA HIS A 180 3.31 -18.54 11.77
C HIS A 180 2.30 -19.17 12.73
N SER A 181 1.02 -18.82 12.59
CA SER A 181 -0.04 -19.37 13.45
C SER A 181 -0.27 -20.86 13.24
N GLY A 182 -0.08 -21.36 12.01
CA GLY A 182 -0.50 -22.71 11.62
C GLY A 182 -2.03 -22.86 11.60
N LYS A 183 -2.78 -21.74 11.60
CA LYS A 183 -4.23 -21.77 11.54
C LYS A 183 -4.65 -22.11 10.12
N TYR A 184 -5.37 -23.21 9.96
CA TYR A 184 -5.87 -23.74 8.68
C TYR A 184 -4.81 -24.21 7.66
N VAL A 185 -3.52 -24.01 7.93
CA VAL A 185 -2.39 -24.44 7.09
C VAL A 185 -1.28 -25.02 7.95
N GLU A 186 -0.38 -25.81 7.37
CA GLU A 186 0.79 -26.33 8.09
C GLU A 186 1.70 -25.19 8.57
N LYS A 187 2.09 -25.25 9.84
CA LYS A 187 2.94 -24.25 10.48
C LYS A 187 4.36 -24.29 9.90
N ASP A 188 4.85 -23.16 9.43
CA ASP A 188 6.23 -23.00 8.95
C ASP A 188 6.81 -21.66 9.43
N GLN A 189 7.43 -21.72 10.61
CA GLN A 189 8.02 -20.57 11.28
C GLN A 189 9.21 -19.97 10.53
N LYS A 190 10.00 -20.81 9.84
CA LYS A 190 11.16 -20.33 9.07
C LYS A 190 10.70 -19.54 7.85
N ARG A 191 9.70 -20.05 7.13
CA ARG A 191 9.11 -19.36 5.99
C ARG A 191 8.35 -18.10 6.42
N ALA A 192 7.58 -18.16 7.50
CA ALA A 192 6.93 -16.97 8.06
C ALA A 192 7.93 -15.85 8.37
N SER A 193 9.04 -16.17 9.04
CA SER A 193 10.11 -15.20 9.34
C SER A 193 10.65 -14.53 8.07
N LYS A 194 10.88 -15.29 6.99
CA LYS A 194 11.35 -14.74 5.71
C LYS A 194 10.33 -13.80 5.07
N LEU A 195 9.05 -14.14 5.17
CA LEU A 195 7.97 -13.32 4.62
C LEU A 195 7.80 -12.01 5.39
N PHE A 196 7.93 -12.04 6.71
CA PHE A 196 7.92 -10.83 7.53
C PHE A 196 9.14 -9.93 7.27
N ILE A 197 10.34 -10.51 7.05
CA ILE A 197 11.51 -9.76 6.55
C ILE A 197 11.16 -9.05 5.25
N LYS A 198 10.63 -9.79 4.26
CA LYS A 198 10.26 -9.20 2.96
C LYS A 198 9.26 -8.06 3.13
N ALA A 199 8.20 -8.25 3.93
CA ALA A 199 7.20 -7.21 4.21
C ALA A 199 7.83 -5.97 4.88
N CYS A 200 8.67 -6.17 5.89
CA CYS A 200 9.36 -5.10 6.61
C CYS A 200 10.37 -4.35 5.73
N GLU A 201 11.08 -5.03 4.82
CA GLU A 201 11.99 -4.41 3.85
C GLU A 201 11.23 -3.57 2.81
N MET A 202 9.99 -3.95 2.49
CA MET A 202 9.08 -3.16 1.65
C MET A 202 8.36 -2.03 2.42
N GLY A 203 8.73 -1.78 3.68
CA GLY A 203 8.18 -0.67 4.46
C GLY A 203 6.83 -0.95 5.12
N PHE A 204 6.41 -2.21 5.24
CA PHE A 204 5.18 -2.55 5.93
C PHE A 204 5.41 -2.70 7.44
N GLY A 205 4.87 -1.77 8.24
CA GLY A 205 5.04 -1.70 9.70
C GLY A 205 4.73 -3.01 10.40
N ASP A 206 3.57 -3.62 10.16
CA ASP A 206 3.18 -4.90 10.78
C ASP A 206 4.15 -6.04 10.45
N GLY A 207 4.79 -6.01 9.28
CA GLY A 207 5.85 -6.95 8.95
C GLY A 207 7.05 -6.81 9.87
N CYS A 208 7.44 -5.57 10.19
CA CYS A 208 8.49 -5.29 11.16
C CYS A 208 8.06 -5.63 12.59
N HIS A 209 6.82 -5.31 12.98
CA HIS A 209 6.24 -5.70 14.26
C HIS A 209 6.34 -7.22 14.49
N ASN A 210 5.85 -8.00 13.52
CA ASN A 210 5.85 -9.47 13.59
C ASN A 210 7.26 -10.06 13.69
N LEU A 211 8.26 -9.41 13.10
CA LEU A 211 9.66 -9.78 13.36
C LEU A 211 10.10 -9.45 14.77
N GLY A 212 9.75 -8.27 15.27
CA GLY A 212 10.01 -7.88 16.66
C GLY A 212 9.54 -8.94 17.65
N VAL A 213 8.30 -9.41 17.48
CA VAL A 213 7.69 -10.49 18.26
C VAL A 213 8.50 -11.79 18.13
N ILE A 214 8.82 -12.24 16.91
CA ILE A 214 9.61 -13.47 16.70
C ILE A 214 10.97 -13.41 17.39
N TYR A 215 11.68 -12.28 17.30
CA TYR A 215 12.99 -12.13 17.94
C TYR A 215 12.89 -12.08 19.46
N PHE A 216 11.81 -11.50 19.98
CA PHE A 216 11.53 -11.46 21.42
C PHE A 216 11.23 -12.85 21.98
N GLU A 217 10.27 -13.57 21.38
CA GLU A 217 9.75 -14.84 21.89
C GLU A 217 10.68 -16.03 21.62
N ALA A 218 11.12 -16.19 20.36
CA ALA A 218 11.77 -17.43 19.93
C ALA A 218 13.29 -17.43 20.11
N LYS A 219 13.91 -16.25 20.19
CA LYS A 219 15.37 -16.10 20.23
C LYS A 219 15.88 -15.41 21.50
N GLY A 220 15.00 -14.77 22.27
CA GLY A 220 15.41 -13.95 23.41
C GLY A 220 16.31 -12.77 23.02
N ASP A 221 16.37 -12.41 21.74
CA ASP A 221 17.24 -11.35 21.23
C ASP A 221 16.51 -10.01 21.35
N LYS A 222 16.55 -9.49 22.58
CA LYS A 222 15.89 -8.24 23.00
C LYS A 222 16.33 -7.03 22.19
N ASN A 223 17.60 -7.01 21.75
CA ASN A 223 18.15 -5.92 20.96
C ASN A 223 17.58 -5.92 19.55
N LEU A 224 17.51 -7.10 18.93
CA LEU A 224 16.97 -7.23 17.59
C LEU A 224 15.45 -7.04 17.57
N ALA A 225 14.74 -7.53 18.60
CA ALA A 225 13.33 -7.22 18.80
C ALA A 225 13.08 -5.72 18.86
N LYS A 226 13.82 -5.01 19.73
CA LYS A 226 13.74 -3.54 19.86
C LYS A 226 14.02 -2.82 18.55
N LYS A 227 15.00 -3.28 17.77
CA LYS A 227 15.31 -2.71 16.45
C LYS A 227 14.12 -2.80 15.50
N TYR A 228 13.48 -3.97 15.42
CA TYR A 228 12.35 -4.17 14.51
C TYR A 228 11.07 -3.47 14.97
N PHE A 229 10.81 -3.40 16.28
CA PHE A 229 9.73 -2.56 16.81
C PHE A 229 9.97 -1.07 16.55
N GLY A 230 11.20 -0.58 16.75
CA GLY A 230 11.56 0.80 16.39
C GLY A 230 11.32 1.12 14.92
N LYS A 231 11.70 0.20 14.03
CA LYS A 231 11.42 0.35 12.59
C LYS A 231 9.92 0.28 12.28
N SER A 232 9.16 -0.56 12.97
CA SER A 232 7.70 -0.63 12.85
C SER A 232 7.03 0.70 13.21
N CYS A 233 7.48 1.33 14.31
CA CYS A 233 7.06 2.67 14.72
C CYS A 233 7.36 3.74 13.67
N GLU A 234 8.58 3.75 13.11
CA GLU A 234 8.95 4.69 12.03
C GLU A 234 8.07 4.54 10.79
N LEU A 235 7.45 3.36 10.61
CA LEU A 235 6.53 3.03 9.52
C LEU A 235 5.05 3.21 9.89
N GLY A 236 4.75 3.84 11.04
CA GLY A 236 3.40 4.24 11.43
C GLY A 236 2.67 3.29 12.38
N ASN A 237 3.35 2.29 12.96
CA ASN A 237 2.76 1.48 14.02
C ASN A 237 3.00 2.13 15.39
N ASP A 238 2.06 2.97 15.82
CA ASP A 238 2.17 3.79 17.03
C ASP A 238 2.29 2.96 18.32
N GLU A 239 1.73 1.74 18.35
CA GLU A 239 1.83 0.84 19.50
C GLU A 239 3.29 0.45 19.77
N ASP A 240 4.07 0.27 18.70
CA ASP A 240 5.49 -0.10 18.80
C ASP A 240 6.39 1.08 19.19
N CYS A 241 5.91 2.33 19.06
CA CYS A 241 6.68 3.51 19.44
C CYS A 241 6.98 3.57 20.95
N GLN A 242 6.07 3.03 21.75
CA GLN A 242 6.21 3.01 23.22
C GLN A 242 7.10 1.87 23.71
N ILE A 243 7.32 0.82 22.90
CA ILE A 243 8.26 -0.27 23.21
C ILE A 243 9.69 0.25 23.35
N ASN A 244 9.99 1.43 22.79
CA ASN A 244 11.27 2.11 22.91
C ASN A 244 11.48 2.81 24.28
N LEU A 245 10.41 3.09 25.04
CA LEU A 245 10.44 3.96 26.24
C LEU A 245 10.20 3.25 27.58
N GLN A 246 9.59 2.06 27.60
CA GLN A 246 9.26 1.38 28.87
C GLN A 246 9.60 -0.11 28.81
N TRP A 247 10.85 -0.47 29.07
CA TRP A 247 11.19 -1.84 29.44
C TRP A 247 11.18 -1.98 30.97
N PRO A 248 10.06 -2.40 31.57
CA PRO A 248 10.11 -3.36 32.64
C PRO A 248 9.40 -4.65 32.23
N ILE A 249 9.98 -5.74 32.71
CA ILE A 249 9.63 -7.13 32.46
C ILE A 249 8.19 -7.40 32.95
N ASN A 250 7.19 -7.41 32.07
CA ASN A 250 5.96 -8.22 32.21
C ASN A 250 5.01 -8.07 31.00
N LEU A 251 5.26 -8.84 29.94
CA LEU A 251 4.26 -9.14 28.91
C LEU A 251 3.66 -10.53 29.13
N MET A 252 3.25 -10.83 30.36
CA MET A 252 2.63 -12.11 30.70
C MET A 252 1.09 -12.11 30.53
N HIS A 253 0.47 -11.03 30.03
CA HIS A 253 -1.00 -10.89 30.10
C HIS A 253 -1.76 -10.37 28.88
N LEU A 254 -1.18 -10.30 27.68
CA LEU A 254 -2.00 -10.05 26.49
C LEU A 254 -2.11 -11.32 25.63
N PRO A 255 -3.21 -12.07 25.72
CA PRO A 255 -3.44 -13.20 24.83
C PRO A 255 -3.60 -12.69 23.39
N PHE A 256 -2.94 -13.40 22.46
CA PHE A 256 -2.84 -13.23 21.01
C PHE A 256 -4.16 -13.05 20.22
N TRP A 257 -5.31 -12.94 20.89
CA TRP A 257 -6.66 -12.91 20.29
C TRP A 257 -7.37 -11.54 20.38
N THR A 258 -6.85 -10.57 21.13
CA THR A 258 -7.54 -9.26 21.28
C THR A 258 -7.33 -8.28 20.12
N LEU A 259 -6.38 -8.52 19.21
CA LEU A 259 -6.17 -7.66 18.03
C LEU A 259 -6.98 -8.12 16.79
N ALA A 260 -7.83 -9.14 16.92
CA ALA A 260 -8.71 -9.62 15.84
C ALA A 260 -10.13 -9.03 15.88
N LEU A 261 -10.35 -7.87 16.51
CA LEU A 261 -11.69 -7.26 16.66
C LEU A 261 -11.82 -5.77 16.29
N TRP A 262 -10.91 -5.21 15.50
CA TRP A 262 -11.17 -3.92 14.85
C TRP A 262 -11.65 -4.15 13.41
N GLY A 263 -12.92 -4.59 13.32
CA GLY A 263 -13.80 -4.14 12.26
C GLY A 263 -14.25 -2.69 12.52
N PRO A 264 -14.80 -1.99 11.53
CA PRO A 264 -14.94 -0.53 11.55
C PRO A 264 -16.02 -0.08 12.55
N ILE A 265 -15.69 0.95 13.32
CA ILE A 265 -16.64 1.96 13.82
C ILE A 265 -16.11 3.31 13.32
#